data_AF-A0A354FXM2-F1
#
_entry.id   AF-A0A354FXM2-F1
#
_cell.length_a   1.000
_cell.length_b   1.000
_cell.length_c   1.000
_cell.angle_alpha   90.00
_cell.angle_beta   90.00
_cell.angle_gamma   90.00
#
_symmetry.space_group_name_H-M   'P 1'
#
loop_
_entity.id
_entity.type
_entity.pdbx_description
1 polymer ?
#
loop_
_entity_poly.entity_id
_entity_poly.type
_entity_poly.pdbx_seq_one_letter_code
_entity_poly.pdbx_strand_id
1 'polypeptide(L)'
;GQLDSTGVQSLDGKVENAVELMKRLGQSDRVRQSFIRHAFRYWMGRNEMLSDSATLIAADEAYVKSGGSFRAMLISLLSSDSFIFRKGGETK
;
A
#
# COMPACT_ATOMS: atom_id res chain seq x y z
N GLY A 1 1.76 -14.74 -20.80
CA GLY A 1 1.61 -15.01 -19.36
C GLY A 1 0.14 -15.16 -19.01
N GLN A 2 -0.17 -15.49 -17.77
CA GLN A 2 -1.55 -15.59 -17.26
C GLN A 2 -1.60 -14.84 -15.92
N LEU A 3 -2.63 -14.03 -15.72
CA LEU A 3 -3.03 -13.54 -14.39
C LEU A 3 -4.20 -14.40 -13.92
N ASP A 4 -4.10 -14.97 -12.74
CA ASP A 4 -5.18 -15.74 -12.13
C ASP A 4 -5.25 -15.47 -10.63
N SER A 5 -6.30 -16.01 -10.00
CA SER A 5 -6.43 -16.07 -8.54
C SER A 5 -6.39 -14.70 -7.85
N THR A 6 -6.70 -13.62 -8.57
CA THR A 6 -6.72 -12.26 -7.99
C THR A 6 -7.91 -12.06 -7.06
N GLY A 7 -8.95 -12.89 -7.21
CA GLY A 7 -10.25 -12.72 -6.56
C GLY A 7 -11.13 -11.66 -7.23
N VAL A 8 -10.68 -11.08 -8.35
CA VAL A 8 -11.41 -10.10 -9.15
C VAL A 8 -11.44 -10.59 -10.59
N GLN A 9 -12.57 -11.16 -11.01
CA GLN A 9 -12.70 -11.86 -12.30
C GLN A 9 -12.36 -10.99 -13.51
N SER A 10 -12.55 -9.67 -13.43
CA SER A 10 -12.22 -8.74 -14.51
C SER A 10 -10.72 -8.54 -14.73
N LEU A 11 -9.87 -8.90 -13.77
CA LEU A 11 -8.41 -8.79 -13.88
C LEU A 11 -7.78 -10.07 -14.44
N ASP A 12 -8.35 -11.22 -14.09
CA ASP A 12 -7.84 -12.53 -14.49
C ASP A 12 -7.91 -12.76 -16.01
N GLY A 13 -7.00 -13.59 -16.52
CA GLY A 13 -6.95 -13.95 -17.93
C GLY A 13 -5.54 -13.98 -18.50
N LYS A 14 -5.45 -14.31 -19.79
CA LYS A 14 -4.20 -14.25 -20.54
C LYS A 14 -3.71 -12.80 -20.59
N VAL A 15 -2.40 -12.64 -20.44
CA VAL A 15 -1.68 -11.37 -20.62
C VAL A 15 -0.56 -11.57 -21.63
N GLU A 16 -0.42 -10.63 -22.54
CA GLU A 16 0.53 -10.67 -23.65
C GLU A 16 1.95 -10.39 -23.17
N ASN A 17 2.12 -9.49 -22.19
CA ASN A 17 3.42 -9.07 -21.71
C ASN A 17 3.37 -8.55 -20.25
N ALA A 18 4.55 -8.24 -19.71
CA ALA A 18 4.70 -7.75 -18.34
C ALA A 18 4.04 -6.38 -18.11
N VAL A 19 3.99 -5.50 -19.12
CA VAL A 19 3.37 -4.18 -18.99
C VAL A 19 1.86 -4.31 -18.83
N GLU A 20 1.22 -5.18 -19.61
CA GLU A 20 -0.20 -5.47 -19.47
C GLU A 20 -0.51 -6.09 -18.10
N LEU A 21 0.30 -7.06 -17.68
CA LEU A 21 0.17 -7.67 -16.35
C LEU A 21 0.21 -6.59 -15.25
N MET A 22 1.20 -5.68 -15.31
CA MET A 22 1.32 -4.59 -14.33
C MET A 22 0.14 -3.63 -14.37
N LYS A 23 -0.38 -3.30 -15.55
CA LYS A 23 -1.57 -2.44 -15.68
C LYS A 23 -2.80 -3.09 -15.02
N ARG A 24 -3.01 -4.39 -15.24
CA ARG A 24 -4.13 -5.13 -14.62
C ARG A 24 -3.96 -5.24 -13.11
N LEU A 25 -2.76 -5.59 -12.64
CA LEU A 25 -2.45 -5.63 -11.20
C LEU A 25 -2.66 -4.26 -10.53
N GLY A 26 -2.34 -3.17 -11.24
CA GLY A 26 -2.57 -1.80 -10.76
C GLY A 26 -4.04 -1.46 -10.52
N GLN A 27 -4.99 -2.21 -11.08
CA GLN A 27 -6.42 -2.06 -10.83
C GLN A 27 -6.91 -2.87 -9.62
N SER A 28 -6.07 -3.71 -9.02
CA SER A 28 -6.45 -4.51 -7.85
C SER A 28 -6.27 -3.75 -6.55
N ASP A 29 -7.34 -3.62 -5.77
CA ASP A 29 -7.29 -3.07 -4.42
C ASP A 29 -6.36 -3.88 -3.51
N ARG A 30 -6.32 -5.21 -3.67
CA ARG A 30 -5.44 -6.08 -2.87
C ARG A 30 -3.96 -5.83 -3.17
N VAL A 31 -3.62 -5.62 -4.45
CA VAL A 31 -2.25 -5.25 -4.85
C VAL A 31 -1.89 -3.88 -4.27
N ARG A 32 -2.79 -2.89 -4.38
CA ARG A 32 -2.58 -1.56 -3.80
C ARG A 32 -2.37 -1.61 -2.29
N GLN A 33 -3.21 -2.36 -1.56
CA GLN A 33 -3.04 -2.56 -0.12
C GLN A 33 -1.71 -3.23 0.23
N SER A 34 -1.30 -4.25 -0.53
CA SER A 34 0.00 -4.91 -0.33
C SER A 34 1.14 -3.93 -0.54
N PHE A 35 1.10 -3.17 -1.62
CA PHE A 35 2.06 -2.11 -1.94
C PHE A 35 2.18 -1.08 -0.82
N ILE A 36 1.06 -0.55 -0.34
CA ILE A 36 1.04 0.44 0.75
C ILE A 36 1.59 -0.16 2.05
N ARG A 37 1.29 -1.41 2.38
CA ARG A 37 1.87 -2.07 3.56
C ARG A 37 3.39 -2.21 3.44
N HIS A 38 3.91 -2.52 2.26
CA HIS A 38 5.36 -2.54 2.04
C HIS A 38 5.98 -1.14 2.18
N ALA A 39 5.30 -0.11 1.68
CA ALA A 39 5.72 1.27 1.88
C ALA A 39 5.64 1.69 3.35
N PHE A 40 4.63 1.27 4.10
CA PHE A 40 4.61 1.46 5.54
C PHE A 40 5.86 0.82 6.18
N ARG A 41 6.11 -0.46 5.92
CA ARG A 41 7.21 -1.19 6.57
C ARG A 41 8.58 -0.59 6.31
N TYR A 42 8.85 -0.23 5.06
CA TYR A 42 10.14 0.33 4.68
C TYR A 42 10.36 1.72 5.31
N TRP A 43 9.37 2.61 5.27
CA TRP A 43 9.54 3.99 5.76
C TRP A 43 9.38 4.12 7.28
N MET A 44 8.58 3.26 7.91
CA MET A 44 8.45 3.20 9.36
C MET A 44 9.61 2.43 10.01
N GLY A 45 10.30 1.58 9.24
CA GLY A 45 11.41 0.73 9.70
C GLY A 45 10.97 -0.41 10.61
N ARG A 46 9.69 -0.84 10.53
CA ARG A 46 9.10 -1.90 11.36
C ARG A 46 7.89 -2.54 10.68
N ASN A 47 7.47 -3.72 11.16
CA ASN A 47 6.20 -4.31 10.75
C ASN A 47 5.01 -3.49 11.27
N GLU A 48 3.88 -3.53 10.54
CA GLU A 48 2.64 -2.92 11.00
C GLU A 48 2.02 -3.71 12.17
N MET A 49 1.36 -2.97 13.05
CA MET A 49 0.56 -3.47 14.16
C MET A 49 -0.91 -3.14 13.90
N LEU A 50 -1.82 -3.78 14.65
CA LEU A 50 -3.26 -3.48 14.53
C LEU A 50 -3.57 -2.00 14.79
N SER A 51 -2.81 -1.34 15.68
CA SER A 51 -2.91 0.09 15.97
C SER A 51 -2.57 0.99 14.79
N ASP A 52 -1.87 0.49 13.77
CA ASP A 52 -1.51 1.27 12.57
C ASP A 52 -2.60 1.28 11.50
N SER A 53 -3.74 0.61 11.74
CA SER A 53 -4.81 0.48 10.77
C SER A 53 -5.32 1.83 10.25
N ALA A 54 -5.49 2.82 11.14
CA ALA A 54 -5.93 4.17 10.75
C ALA A 54 -4.91 4.86 9.83
N THR A 55 -3.61 4.72 10.12
CA THR A 55 -2.53 5.24 9.27
C THR A 55 -2.55 4.61 7.88
N LEU A 56 -2.71 3.29 7.80
CA LEU A 56 -2.75 2.58 6.53
C LEU A 56 -3.98 2.97 5.68
N ILE A 57 -5.14 3.14 6.31
CA ILE A 57 -6.36 3.62 5.64
C ILE A 57 -6.15 5.04 5.11
N ALA A 58 -5.62 5.95 5.93
CA ALA A 58 -5.35 7.32 5.50
C ALA A 58 -4.33 7.40 4.36
N ALA A 59 -3.34 6.50 4.33
CA ALA A 59 -2.38 6.41 3.24
C ALA A 59 -3.01 5.87 1.94
N ASP A 60 -3.89 4.86 2.02
CA ASP A 60 -4.65 4.36 0.86
C ASP A 60 -5.59 5.42 0.30
N GLU A 61 -6.33 6.12 1.16
CA GLU A 61 -7.19 7.22 0.72
C GLU A 61 -6.40 8.35 0.06
N ALA A 62 -5.28 8.75 0.64
CA ALA A 62 -4.41 9.79 0.06
C ALA A 62 -3.88 9.36 -1.31
N TYR A 63 -3.52 8.09 -1.49
CA TYR A 63 -3.09 7.54 -2.77
C TYR A 63 -4.23 7.60 -3.81
N VAL A 64 -5.42 7.11 -3.48
CA VAL A 64 -6.55 7.05 -4.42
C VAL A 64 -7.06 8.44 -4.78
N LYS A 65 -7.29 9.31 -3.78
CA LYS A 65 -7.82 10.68 -3.99
C LYS A 65 -6.87 11.57 -4.81
N SER A 66 -5.57 11.24 -4.82
CA SER A 66 -4.56 11.96 -5.61
C SER A 66 -4.31 11.38 -7.00
N GLY A 67 -5.11 10.40 -7.44
CA GLY A 67 -4.92 9.74 -8.73
C GLY A 67 -3.70 8.80 -8.77
N GLY A 68 -3.33 8.23 -7.62
CA GLY A 68 -2.20 7.30 -7.50
C GLY A 68 -0.87 7.96 -7.19
N SER A 69 -0.86 9.13 -6.55
CA SER A 69 0.41 9.80 -6.21
C SER A 69 1.13 9.12 -5.06
N PHE A 70 2.28 8.52 -5.39
CA PHE A 70 3.18 7.95 -4.39
C PHE A 70 3.61 8.97 -3.34
N ARG A 71 3.87 10.22 -3.77
CA ARG A 71 4.27 11.31 -2.86
C ARG A 71 3.16 11.65 -1.87
N ALA A 72 1.91 11.70 -2.30
CA ALA A 72 0.79 11.99 -1.42
C ALA A 72 0.61 10.90 -0.36
N MET A 73 0.71 9.63 -0.78
CA MET A 73 0.68 8.48 0.11
C MET A 73 1.83 8.55 1.14
N LEU A 74 3.04 8.86 0.69
CA LEU A 74 4.20 8.94 1.57
C LEU A 74 4.08 10.09 2.58
N ILE A 75 3.58 11.26 2.17
CA ILE A 75 3.31 12.36 3.10
C ILE A 75 2.32 11.90 4.18
N SER A 76 1.22 11.24 3.78
CA SER A 76 0.22 10.71 4.72
C SER A 76 0.83 9.75 5.76
N LEU A 77 1.75 8.86 5.33
CA LEU A 77 2.48 7.98 6.24
C LEU A 77 3.41 8.73 7.20
N LEU A 78 4.21 9.67 6.70
CA LEU A 78 5.23 10.34 7.50
C LEU A 78 4.67 11.45 8.40
N SER A 79 3.44 11.90 8.16
CA SER A 79 2.73 12.84 9.04
C SER A 79 1.78 12.14 10.02
N SER A 80 1.73 10.81 10.05
CA SER A 80 0.77 10.09 10.89
C SER A 80 1.26 9.89 12.32
N ASP A 81 0.31 9.62 13.22
CA ASP A 81 0.60 9.26 14.60
C ASP A 81 1.49 8.01 14.72
N SER A 82 1.35 7.04 13.80
CA SER A 82 2.21 5.85 13.74
C SER A 82 3.68 6.18 13.50
N PHE A 83 3.96 7.31 12.84
CA PHE A 83 5.32 7.82 12.62
C PHE A 83 5.76 8.75 13.76
N ILE A 84 4.95 9.77 14.08
CA ILE A 84 5.27 10.82 15.04
C ILE A 84 5.43 10.25 16.45
N PHE A 85 4.47 9.44 16.89
CA PHE A 85 4.50 8.79 18.20
C PHE A 85 5.16 7.43 18.16
N ARG A 86 6.11 7.23 17.23
CA ARG A 86 7.08 6.14 17.35
C ARG A 86 7.82 6.35 18.66
N LYS A 87 7.28 5.81 19.76
CA LYS A 87 7.95 5.76 21.06
C LYS A 87 9.34 5.18 20.76
N GLY A 88 10.35 6.05 20.78
CA GLY A 88 11.71 5.59 21.03
C GLY A 88 11.59 4.77 22.30
N GLY A 89 11.94 3.49 22.21
CA GLY A 89 11.62 2.51 23.25
C GLY A 89 11.86 3.10 24.63
N GLU A 90 10.95 2.83 25.56
CA GLU A 90 11.18 3.12 26.97
C GLU A 90 12.60 2.68 27.30
N THR A 91 13.47 3.67 27.54
CA THR A 91 14.76 3.44 28.18
C THR A 91 14.40 2.81 29.52
N LYS A 92 14.62 1.50 29.62
CA LYS A 92 14.65 0.81 30.90
C LYS A 92 15.77 1.39 31.75
#